data_AF-A0A4U2GHM3-F1
#
_entry.id   AF-A0A4U2GHM3-F1
#
_cell.length_a   1.000
_cell.length_b   1.000
_cell.length_c   1.000
_cell.angle_alpha   90.00
_cell.angle_beta   90.00
_cell.angle_gamma   90.00
#
_symmetry.space_group_name_H-M   'P 1'
#
loop_
_entity.id
_entity.type
_entity.pdbx_description
1 polymer ?
#
loop_
_entity_poly.entity_id
_entity_poly.type
_entity_poly.pdbx_seq_one_letter_code
_entity_poly.pdbx_strand_id
1 'polypeptide(L)'
;MEYPIQLFGYLNEQDDEPTCMVSNVTKDTVQELNHLHGFKVNEWFLSSGRCGQVEVHGPYKTADEACKDAKAKYGVTKLKSPLINF
;
A
#
# COMPACT_ATOMS: atom_id res chain seq x y z
N MET A 1 -5.83 -21.92 0.97
CA MET A 1 -4.55 -21.23 1.14
C MET A 1 -4.85 -19.79 1.48
N GLU A 2 -4.55 -19.40 2.72
CA GLU A 2 -4.50 -18.00 3.13
C GLU A 2 -3.16 -17.44 2.62
N TYR A 3 -3.21 -16.37 1.83
CA TYR A 3 -2.00 -15.64 1.45
C TYR A 3 -1.70 -14.67 2.58
N PRO A 4 -0.49 -14.67 3.16
CA PRO A 4 -0.15 -13.75 4.22
C PRO A 4 -0.27 -12.30 3.72
N ILE A 5 -0.70 -11.40 4.59
CA ILE A 5 -0.71 -9.97 4.32
C ILE A 5 0.75 -9.52 4.15
N GLN A 6 1.03 -8.87 3.02
CA GLN A 6 2.31 -8.26 2.72
C GLN A 6 2.11 -6.75 2.71
N LEU A 7 2.82 -6.05 3.59
CA LEU A 7 2.62 -4.64 3.85
C LEU A 7 3.95 -3.89 3.91
N PHE A 8 3.97 -2.79 3.17
CA PHE A 8 5.11 -1.92 2.97
C PHE A 8 4.69 -0.51 3.39
N GLY A 9 5.05 -0.11 4.60
CA GLY A 9 4.84 1.24 5.09
C GLY A 9 5.94 2.17 4.60
N TYR A 10 5.58 3.38 4.20
CA TYR A 10 6.53 4.41 3.81
C TYR A 10 6.35 5.64 4.69
N LEU A 11 7.47 6.13 5.22
CA LEU A 11 7.53 7.38 5.96
C LEU A 11 8.17 8.46 5.09
N ASN A 12 7.73 9.70 5.27
CA ASN A 12 8.46 10.85 4.75
C ASN A 12 9.76 11.03 5.54
N GLU A 13 10.87 11.29 4.85
CA GLU A 13 12.18 11.43 5.48
C GLU A 13 12.33 12.72 6.31
N GLN A 14 11.49 13.73 6.06
CA GLN A 14 11.61 15.03 6.72
C GLN A 14 10.95 15.08 8.10
N ASP A 15 9.84 14.38 8.29
CA ASP A 15 9.00 14.43 9.50
C ASP A 15 8.73 13.05 10.13
N ASP A 16 9.24 11.96 9.53
CA ASP A 16 8.97 10.56 9.90
C ASP A 16 7.47 10.23 9.97
N GLU A 17 6.60 11.02 9.33
CA GLU A 17 5.17 10.75 9.28
C GLU A 17 4.84 9.68 8.23
N PRO A 18 3.86 8.80 8.49
CA PRO A 18 3.39 7.83 7.52
C PRO A 18 2.70 8.53 6.35
N THR A 19 3.34 8.48 5.18
CA THR A 19 2.86 9.14 3.97
C THR A 19 1.97 8.20 3.16
N CYS A 20 2.38 6.94 3.04
CA CYS A 20 1.64 5.95 2.28
C CYS A 20 2.00 4.51 2.66
N MET A 21 1.17 3.58 2.21
CA MET A 21 1.27 2.16 2.48
C MET A 21 0.92 1.38 1.22
N VAL A 22 1.79 0.44 0.86
CA VAL A 22 1.55 -0.52 -0.22
C VAL A 22 1.21 -1.87 0.40
N SER A 23 0.13 -2.49 -0.02
CA SER A 23 -0.29 -3.80 0.48
C SER A 23 -0.86 -4.67 -0.62
N ASN A 24 -0.76 -5.99 -0.45
CA ASN A 24 -1.50 -6.92 -1.28
C ASN A 24 -2.99 -6.92 -0.90
N VAL A 25 -3.84 -7.16 -1.90
CA VAL A 25 -5.28 -7.38 -1.74
C VAL A 25 -5.49 -8.80 -1.25
N THR A 26 -6.05 -8.95 -0.06
CA THR A 26 -6.43 -10.24 0.51
C THR A 26 -7.92 -10.48 0.36
N LYS A 27 -8.38 -11.69 0.69
CA LYS A 27 -9.82 -11.99 0.71
C LYS A 27 -10.60 -11.12 1.69
N ASP A 28 -9.94 -10.63 2.74
CA ASP A 28 -10.55 -9.80 3.75
C ASP A 28 -10.65 -8.34 3.29
N THR A 29 -9.62 -7.83 2.58
CA THR A 29 -9.61 -6.44 2.13
C THR A 29 -10.28 -6.21 0.78
N VAL A 30 -10.44 -7.26 -0.05
CA VAL A 30 -10.98 -7.13 -1.42
C VAL A 30 -12.41 -6.58 -1.44
N GLN A 31 -13.25 -6.90 -0.45
CA GLN A 31 -14.62 -6.39 -0.40
C GLN A 31 -14.66 -4.89 -0.12
N GLU A 32 -13.86 -4.41 0.84
CA GLU A 32 -13.75 -2.98 1.14
C GLU A 32 -13.16 -2.22 -0.05
N LEU A 33 -12.10 -2.76 -0.65
CA LEU A 33 -11.44 -2.17 -1.81
C LEU A 33 -12.35 -2.13 -3.05
N ASN A 34 -13.21 -3.14 -3.24
CA ASN A 34 -14.18 -3.20 -4.33
C ASN A 34 -15.26 -2.11 -4.27
N HIS A 35 -15.50 -1.50 -3.11
CA HIS A 35 -16.36 -0.31 -3.03
C HIS A 35 -15.71 0.93 -3.65
N LEU A 36 -14.38 0.94 -3.76
CA LEU A 36 -13.59 2.04 -4.33
C LEU A 36 -13.24 1.75 -5.80
N HIS A 37 -12.60 0.60 -6.07
CA HIS A 37 -12.19 0.18 -7.41
C HIS A 37 -12.27 -1.35 -7.54
N GLY A 38 -12.49 -1.89 -8.74
CA GLY A 38 -12.66 -3.35 -8.96
C GLY A 38 -11.39 -4.19 -8.78
N PHE A 39 -10.86 -4.24 -7.57
CA PHE A 39 -9.67 -5.01 -7.16
C PHE A 39 -9.94 -6.52 -7.12
N LYS A 40 -8.88 -7.29 -7.38
CA LYS A 40 -8.86 -8.75 -7.24
C LYS A 40 -7.87 -9.19 -6.16
N VAL A 41 -8.16 -10.33 -5.54
CA VAL A 41 -7.22 -10.97 -4.61
C VAL A 41 -5.88 -11.21 -5.30
N ASN A 42 -4.78 -10.96 -4.59
CA ASN A 42 -3.39 -10.99 -5.06
C ASN A 42 -2.95 -9.82 -5.95
N GLU A 43 -3.83 -8.87 -6.26
CA GLU A 43 -3.39 -7.57 -6.77
C GLU A 43 -2.79 -6.74 -5.64
N TRP A 44 -2.20 -5.61 -6.00
CA TRP A 44 -1.58 -4.69 -5.07
C TRP A 44 -2.31 -3.35 -5.12
N PHE A 45 -2.31 -2.67 -3.98
CA PHE A 45 -2.85 -1.32 -3.87
C PHE A 45 -1.90 -0.44 -3.07
N LEU A 46 -1.97 0.85 -3.35
CA LEU A 46 -1.26 1.91 -2.66
C LEU A 46 -2.31 2.76 -1.98
N SER A 47 -2.22 2.90 -0.66
CA SER A 47 -3.06 3.79 0.12
C SER A 47 -2.23 4.93 0.68
N SER A 48 -2.75 6.15 0.61
CA SER A 48 -2.13 7.33 1.21
C SER A 48 -3.21 8.13 1.89
N GLY A 49 -2.91 8.75 3.02
CA GLY A 49 -3.91 9.58 3.67
C GLY A 49 -3.54 10.02 5.06
N ARG A 50 -4.13 11.13 5.47
CA ARG A 50 -4.17 11.58 6.87
C ARG A 50 -5.55 11.30 7.43
N CYS A 51 -5.67 11.24 8.76
CA CYS A 51 -6.89 10.87 9.48
C CYS A 51 -8.15 11.52 8.86
N GLY A 52 -9.01 10.71 8.22
CA GLY A 52 -10.27 11.14 7.59
C GLY A 52 -10.25 11.31 6.06
N GLN A 53 -9.08 11.31 5.41
CA GLN A 53 -8.94 11.34 3.95
C GLN A 53 -7.94 10.28 3.50
N VAL A 54 -8.45 9.10 3.15
CA VAL A 54 -7.66 8.00 2.60
C VAL A 54 -7.93 7.92 1.10
N GLU A 55 -6.88 8.08 0.31
CA GLU A 55 -6.87 7.81 -1.12
C GLU A 55 -6.29 6.43 -1.35
N VAL A 56 -6.90 5.68 -2.26
CA VAL A 56 -6.45 4.35 -2.68
C VAL A 56 -6.15 4.40 -4.17
N HIS A 57 -5.04 3.81 -4.56
CA HIS A 57 -4.55 3.71 -5.94
C HIS A 57 -4.27 2.25 -6.29
N GLY A 58 -4.41 1.94 -7.58
CA GLY A 58 -4.31 0.60 -8.14
C GLY A 58 -5.53 0.29 -9.02
N PRO A 59 -5.78 -0.99 -9.36
CA PRO A 59 -4.97 -2.15 -9.00
C PRO A 59 -3.61 -2.22 -9.72
N TYR A 60 -2.57 -2.65 -9.00
CA TYR A 60 -1.26 -2.98 -9.56
C TYR A 60 -1.09 -4.50 -9.60
N LYS A 61 -0.32 -5.00 -10.58
CA LYS A 61 -0.09 -6.44 -10.72
C LYS A 61 0.99 -6.95 -9.79
N THR A 62 1.94 -6.08 -9.40
CA THR A 62 3.09 -6.46 -8.58
C THR A 62 3.36 -5.43 -7.48
N ALA A 63 4.01 -5.87 -6.42
CA ALA A 63 4.50 -4.99 -5.36
C ALA A 63 5.44 -3.91 -5.91
N ASP A 64 6.33 -4.27 -6.84
CA ASP A 64 7.32 -3.35 -7.39
C ASP A 64 6.66 -2.19 -8.15
N GLU A 65 5.59 -2.45 -8.91
CA GLU A 65 4.79 -1.40 -9.58
C GLU A 65 4.17 -0.45 -8.56
N ALA A 66 3.50 -0.98 -7.53
CA ALA A 66 2.87 -0.17 -6.49
C ALA A 66 3.90 0.64 -5.68
N CYS A 67 5.04 0.04 -5.37
CA CYS A 67 6.15 0.70 -4.69
C CYS A 67 6.75 1.82 -5.58
N LYS A 68 6.97 1.58 -6.87
CA LYS A 68 7.46 2.61 -7.80
C LYS A 68 6.51 3.81 -7.87
N ASP A 69 5.20 3.55 -7.95
CA ASP A 69 4.20 4.62 -7.96
C ASP A 69 4.19 5.39 -6.63
N ALA A 70 4.33 4.70 -5.51
CA ALA A 70 4.48 5.33 -4.19
C ALA A 70 5.67 6.29 -4.15
N LYS A 71 6.85 5.84 -4.61
CA LYS A 71 8.06 6.67 -4.69
C LYS A 71 7.87 7.87 -5.61
N ALA A 72 7.26 7.67 -6.78
CA ALA A 72 7.05 8.72 -7.76
C ALA A 72 6.05 9.78 -7.29
N LYS A 73 4.95 9.37 -6.65
CA LYS A 73 3.89 10.28 -6.19
C LYS A 73 4.25 11.02 -4.92
N TYR A 74 4.81 10.32 -3.94
CA TYR A 74 5.00 10.84 -2.58
C TYR A 74 6.46 11.12 -2.24
N GLY A 75 7.39 10.87 -3.16
CA GLY A 75 8.83 11.06 -2.91
C GLY A 75 9.38 10.13 -1.82
N VAL A 76 8.65 9.08 -1.44
CA VAL A 76 9.04 8.20 -0.33
C VAL A 76 10.24 7.34 -0.72
N THR A 77 11.25 7.29 0.14
CA THR A 77 12.49 6.53 -0.09
C THR A 77 12.72 5.48 0.99
N LYS A 78 12.27 5.74 2.23
CA LYS A 78 12.37 4.82 3.37
C LYS A 78 11.19 3.88 3.42
N LEU A 79 11.46 2.62 3.11
CA LEU A 79 10.55 1.51 3.39
C LEU A 79 10.70 1.10 4.86
N LYS A 80 9.60 1.21 5.63
CA LYS A 80 9.47 0.65 6.97
C LYS A 80 8.41 -0.43 6.91
N SER A 81 8.83 -1.65 6.58
CA SER A 81 7.91 -2.79 6.69
C SER A 81 7.84 -3.20 8.16
N PRO A 82 6.65 -3.25 8.79
CA PRO A 82 6.51 -3.83 10.13
C PRO A 82 6.77 -5.35 10.15
N LEU A 83 6.95 -5.98 8.99
CA LEU A 83 7.15 -7.43 8.83
C LEU A 83 8.55 -7.82 8.33
N ILE A 84 9.43 -6.84 8.04
CA ILE A 84 10.83 -7.08 7.66
C ILE A 84 11.72 -6.52 8.76
N ASN A 85 12.07 -7.36 9.72
CA ASN A 85 13.27 -7.13 10.52
C ASN A 85 14.48 -7.32 9.59
N PHE A 86 15.27 -6.27 9.39
CA PHE A 86 16.62 -6.38 8.84
C PHE A 86 17.57 -6.96 9.90
#